data_AF-A0ABC9NUB8-F1
#
_entry.id   AF-A0ABC9NUB8-F1
#
_cell.length_a   1.000
_cell.length_b   1.000
_cell.length_c   1.000
_cell.angle_alpha   90.00
_cell.angle_beta   90.00
_cell.angle_gamma   90.00
#
_symmetry.space_group_name_H-M   'P 1'
#
loop_
_entity.id
_entity.type
_entity.pdbx_description
1 polymer ?
#
loop_
_entity_poly.entity_id
_entity_poly.type
_entity_poly.pdbx_seq_one_letter_code
_entity_poly.pdbx_strand_id
1 'polypeptide(L)' 'MNIPTGLKALNVREEDIPVLAANALKDACGLTNPIQATQEEIEAIFRSAM' A
#
# COMPACT_ATOMS: atom_id res chain seq x y z
N MET A 1 -9.93 7.62 20.27
CA MET A 1 -9.11 6.71 19.44
C MET A 1 -8.03 7.56 18.79
N ASN A 2 -6.76 7.16 18.90
CA ASN A 2 -5.57 7.91 18.47
C ASN A 2 -4.89 7.18 17.30
N ILE A 3 -5.58 7.08 16.16
CA ILE A 3 -4.99 6.50 14.94
C ILE A 3 -4.39 7.64 14.12
N PRO A 4 -3.10 7.55 13.71
CA PRO A 4 -2.50 8.54 12.83
C PRO A 4 -3.26 8.64 11.50
N THR A 5 -3.35 9.85 10.94
CA THR A 5 -4.18 10.12 9.75
C THR A 5 -3.58 9.63 8.44
N GLY A 6 -2.31 9.22 8.44
CA GLY A 6 -1.61 8.82 7.23
C GLY A 6 -0.29 8.11 7.52
N LEU A 7 0.22 7.41 6.52
CA LEU A 7 1.43 6.59 6.59
C LEU A 7 2.68 7.44 6.85
N LYS A 8 2.68 8.72 6.47
CA LYS A 8 3.79 9.64 6.78
C LYS A 8 4.00 9.83 8.28
N ALA A 9 2.93 9.80 9.08
CA ALA A 9 3.03 9.88 10.54
C ALA A 9 3.63 8.61 11.17
N LEU A 10 3.75 7.53 10.39
CA LEU A 10 4.42 6.28 10.74
C LEU A 10 5.82 6.16 10.10
N ASN A 11 6.34 7.24 9.51
CA ASN A 11 7.63 7.31 8.83
C ASN A 11 7.74 6.46 7.55
N VAL A 12 6.62 6.15 6.89
CA VAL A 12 6.66 5.57 5.55
C VAL A 12 7.26 6.60 4.59
N ARG A 13 8.16 6.13 3.72
CA ARG A 13 8.84 6.94 2.73
C ARG A 13 8.22 6.74 1.36
N GLU A 14 8.01 7.82 0.62
CA GLU A 14 7.34 7.75 -0.68
C GLU A 14 8.19 6.98 -1.71
N GLU A 15 9.52 7.04 -1.60
CA GLU A 15 10.43 6.28 -2.46
C GLU A 15 10.32 4.76 -2.30
N ASP A 16 9.77 4.28 -1.18
CA ASP A 16 9.58 2.84 -0.94
C ASP A 16 8.26 2.31 -1.51
N ILE A 17 7.35 3.16 -1.98
CA ILE A 17 6.03 2.75 -2.49
C ILE A 17 6.13 1.69 -3.60
N PRO A 18 7.03 1.80 -4.60
CA PRO A 18 7.16 0.77 -5.63
C PRO A 18 7.51 -0.61 -5.08
N VAL A 19 8.41 -0.69 -4.09
CA VAL A 19 8.80 -1.99 -3.48
C VAL A 19 7.70 -2.53 -2.56
N LEU A 20 6.99 -1.66 -1.84
CA LEU A 20 5.86 -2.06 -0.99
C LEU A 20 4.71 -2.63 -1.84
N ALA A 21 4.35 -1.96 -2.94
CA ALA A 21 3.32 -2.44 -3.86
C ALA A 21 3.71 -3.76 -4.53
N ALA A 22 4.96 -3.90 -4.97
CA ALA A 22 5.45 -5.14 -5.58
C ALA A 22 5.43 -6.33 -4.60
N ASN A 23 5.65 -6.06 -3.30
CA ASN A 23 5.54 -7.07 -2.26
C ASN A 23 4.08 -7.37 -1.92
N ALA A 24 3.20 -6.38 -1.89
CA ALA A 24 1.77 -6.56 -1.64
C ALA A 24 1.11 -7.43 -2.73
N LEU A 25 1.51 -7.31 -4.00
CA LEU A 25 1.05 -8.19 -5.09
C LEU A 25 1.44 -9.67 -4.89
N LYS A 26 2.49 -9.94 -4.11
CA LYS A 26 2.98 -11.28 -3.81
C LYS A 26 2.48 -11.82 -2.47
N ASP A 27 1.75 -11.00 -1.71
CA ASP A 27 1.23 -11.40 -0.41
C ASP A 27 0.06 -12.38 -0.59
N ALA A 28 0.05 -13.45 0.19
CA ALA A 28 -0.94 -14.51 0.08
C ALA A 28 -2.38 -14.00 0.35
N CYS A 29 -2.54 -12.92 1.11
CA CYS A 29 -3.85 -12.32 1.35
C CYS A 29 -4.43 -11.67 0.09
N GLY A 30 -3.59 -11.23 -0.85
CA GLY A 30 -4.03 -10.63 -2.11
C GLY A 30 -4.80 -11.60 -3.01
N LEU A 31 -4.55 -12.90 -2.89
CA LEU A 31 -5.21 -13.95 -3.68
C LEU A 31 -6.73 -13.96 -3.51
N THR A 32 -7.23 -13.59 -2.33
CA THR A 32 -8.66 -13.60 -2.02
C THR A 32 -9.29 -12.21 -2.07
N ASN A 33 -8.53 -11.16 -2.39
CA ASN A 33 -9.11 -9.84 -2.60
C ASN A 33 -10.03 -9.89 -3.83
N PRO A 34 -11.32 -9.48 -3.73
CA PRO A 34 -12.27 -9.63 -4.83
C PRO A 34 -11.90 -8.80 -6.07
N ILE A 35 -11.04 -7.80 -5.90
CA ILE A 35 -10.47 -7.00 -6.99
C ILE A 35 -8.97 -7.36 -7.10
N GLN A 36 -8.57 -7.98 -8.19
CA GLN A 36 -7.16 -8.26 -8.44
C GLN A 36 -6.49 -6.98 -8.95
N ALA A 37 -5.77 -6.30 -8.06
CA ALA A 37 -5.17 -5.01 -8.35
C ALA A 37 -3.88 -5.14 -9.17
N THR A 38 -3.54 -4.11 -9.96
CA THR A 38 -2.23 -3.96 -10.60
C THR A 38 -1.21 -3.29 -9.68
N GLN A 39 0.05 -3.28 -10.09
CA GLN A 39 1.11 -2.54 -9.41
C GLN A 39 0.74 -1.06 -9.26
N GLU A 40 0.32 -0.41 -10.35
CA GLU A 40 -0.02 1.01 -10.33
C GLU A 40 -1.21 1.32 -9.40
N GLU A 41 -2.19 0.41 -9.35
CA GLU A 41 -3.35 0.56 -8.46
C GLU A 41 -2.96 0.45 -6.99
N ILE A 42 -2.09 -0.50 -6.62
CA ILE A 42 -1.60 -0.61 -5.24
C ILE A 42 -0.71 0.59 -4.87
N GLU A 43 0.13 1.07 -5.78
CA GLU A 43 0.91 2.30 -5.56
C GLU A 43 -0.01 3.51 -5.34
N ALA A 44 -1.09 3.63 -6.12
CA ALA A 44 -2.08 4.69 -5.95
C ALA A 44 -2.78 4.62 -4.59
N ILE A 45 -3.07 3.41 -4.09
CA ILE A 45 -3.62 3.21 -2.74
C ILE A 45 -2.62 3.68 -1.68
N PHE A 46 -1.34 3.30 -1.78
CA PHE A 46 -0.29 3.78 -0.86
C PHE A 46 -0.19 5.30 -0.89
N ARG A 47 -0.14 5.92 -2.07
CA ARG A 47 -0.09 7.40 -2.22
C ARG A 47 -1.32 8.08 -1.65
N SER A 48 -2.50 7.47 -1.78
CA SER A 48 -3.75 7.99 -1.19
C SER A 48 -3.77 7.92 0.33
N ALA A 49 -2.97 7.03 0.93
CA ALA A 49 -2.86 6.84 2.36
C ALA A 49 -1.65 7.56 3.00
N MET A 50 -0.84 8.30 2.21
CA MET A 50 0.34 9.01 2.71
C MET A 50 0.02 10.11 3.71
#